data_AF-A0A453B3V9-F1
#
_entry.id   AF-A0A453B3V9-F1
#
_cell.length_a   1.000
_cell.length_b   1.000
_cell.length_c   1.000
_cell.angle_alpha   90.00
_cell.angle_beta   90.00
_cell.angle_gamma   90.00
#
_symmetry.space_group_name_H-M   'P 1'
#
loop_
_entity.id
_entity.type
_entity.pdbx_description
1 polymer ?
#
loop_
_entity_poly.entity_id
_entity_poly.type
_entity_poly.pdbx_seq_one_letter_code
_entity_poly.pdbx_strand_id
1 'polypeptide(L)'
;MVDFLVLLNQIICKFNSSASGILEDVFPTIASRMSVILSQDAFSTGPAGNTEEMRELQELQRTLYTFLHGMVTHDLSAVLLAPTCRQYLETIMQLLLFTSCSHKDILLRKACVQIFVKLIKDWCTTSKADDKLPGFRVFMIEKFATGCCLYSVLEKSFDLRDANTLVVFGEIVMAQKVMYERFGEDFIVNFVAKALPEAHCPPELAEQYYQKLQGNDIKAFRSFYQSLIEKIRQQQNGSLVFR
;
A
#
# COMPACT_ATOMS: atom_id res chain seq x y z
N MET A 1 -19.84 -12.43 9.79
CA MET A 1 -18.70 -12.30 8.84
C MET A 1 -17.39 -12.07 9.58
N VAL A 2 -17.33 -11.13 10.53
CA VAL A 2 -16.14 -10.87 11.36
C VAL A 2 -15.58 -12.15 12.00
N ASP A 3 -16.41 -12.89 12.75
CA ASP A 3 -15.96 -14.14 13.41
C ASP A 3 -15.41 -15.18 12.45
N PHE A 4 -15.99 -15.27 11.25
CA PHE A 4 -15.53 -16.18 10.20
C PHE A 4 -14.14 -15.78 9.69
N LEU A 5 -13.89 -14.49 9.46
CA LEU A 5 -12.57 -13.99 9.06
C LEU A 5 -11.54 -14.17 10.18
N VAL A 6 -11.94 -14.00 11.45
CA VAL A 6 -11.08 -14.25 12.61
C VAL A 6 -10.70 -15.73 12.67
N LEU A 7 -11.64 -16.65 12.46
CA LEU A 7 -11.37 -18.09 12.38
C LEU A 7 -10.40 -18.42 11.23
N LEU A 8 -10.61 -17.85 10.04
CA LEU A 8 -9.68 -18.05 8.92
C LEU A 8 -8.29 -17.52 9.22
N ASN A 9 -8.16 -16.39 9.91
CA ASN A 9 -6.86 -15.88 10.36
C ASN A 9 -6.18 -16.85 11.32
N GLN A 10 -6.92 -17.46 12.25
CA GLN A 10 -6.36 -18.48 13.14
C GLN A 10 -5.90 -19.72 12.38
N ILE A 11 -6.65 -20.14 11.34
CA ILE A 11 -6.26 -21.24 10.45
C ILE A 11 -4.98 -20.88 9.70
N ILE A 12 -4.91 -19.69 9.10
CA ILE A 12 -3.72 -19.20 8.40
C ILE A 12 -2.51 -19.19 9.33
N CYS A 13 -2.62 -18.60 10.51
CA CYS A 13 -1.51 -18.52 11.47
C CYS A 13 -1.07 -19.91 11.98
N LYS A 14 -1.98 -20.88 12.04
CA LYS A 14 -1.68 -22.24 12.54
C LYS A 14 -1.10 -23.16 11.45
N PHE A 15 -1.56 -23.02 10.21
CA PHE A 15 -1.27 -23.97 9.13
C PHE A 15 -0.45 -23.35 7.98
N ASN A 16 -0.24 -22.04 7.97
CA ASN A 16 0.53 -21.29 6.97
C ASN A 16 0.10 -21.65 5.53
N SER A 17 1.05 -21.96 4.66
CA SER A 17 0.84 -22.37 3.27
C SER A 17 -0.08 -23.60 3.11
N SER A 18 -0.19 -24.47 4.12
CA SER A 18 -1.09 -25.62 4.09
C SER A 18 -2.57 -25.23 4.11
N ALA A 19 -2.89 -23.97 4.44
CA ALA A 19 -4.24 -23.43 4.35
C ALA A 19 -4.67 -23.04 2.91
N SER A 20 -3.80 -23.18 1.90
CA SER A 20 -4.12 -22.75 0.51
C SER A 20 -5.40 -23.40 -0.02
N GLY A 21 -5.57 -24.72 0.16
CA GLY A 21 -6.73 -25.45 -0.37
C GLY A 21 -8.05 -24.90 0.16
N ILE A 22 -8.18 -24.75 1.48
CA ILE A 22 -9.41 -24.18 2.07
C ILE A 22 -9.62 -22.72 1.65
N LEU A 23 -8.54 -21.93 1.50
CA LEU A 23 -8.65 -20.54 1.07
C LEU A 23 -9.08 -20.39 -0.38
N GLU A 24 -8.60 -21.24 -1.28
CA GLU A 24 -9.04 -21.24 -2.68
C GLU A 24 -10.55 -21.50 -2.80
N ASP A 25 -11.12 -22.33 -1.91
CA ASP A 25 -12.55 -22.61 -1.86
C ASP A 25 -13.36 -21.44 -1.31
N VAL A 26 -12.91 -20.81 -0.21
CA VAL A 26 -13.73 -19.80 0.51
C VAL A 26 -13.47 -18.37 0.07
N PHE A 27 -12.27 -18.05 -0.43
CA PHE A 27 -11.87 -16.68 -0.76
C PHE A 27 -12.74 -16.01 -1.82
N PRO A 28 -13.19 -16.67 -2.91
CA PRO A 28 -14.08 -16.04 -3.90
C PRO A 28 -15.36 -15.48 -3.28
N THR A 29 -15.95 -16.21 -2.32
CA THR A 29 -17.15 -15.75 -1.58
C THR A 29 -16.84 -14.53 -0.72
N ILE A 30 -15.67 -14.51 -0.06
CA ILE A 30 -15.21 -13.37 0.74
C ILE A 30 -14.97 -12.15 -0.17
N ALA A 31 -14.27 -12.33 -1.29
CA ALA A 31 -13.92 -11.29 -2.25
C ALA A 31 -15.15 -10.66 -2.92
N SER A 32 -16.18 -11.47 -3.22
CA SER A 32 -17.47 -10.99 -3.69
C SER A 32 -18.12 -10.03 -2.67
N ARG A 33 -18.10 -10.39 -1.38
CA ARG A 33 -18.65 -9.55 -0.31
C ARG A 33 -17.81 -8.28 -0.11
N MET A 34 -16.49 -8.39 -0.16
CA MET A 34 -15.57 -7.24 -0.06
C MET A 34 -15.90 -6.16 -1.09
N SER A 35 -16.14 -6.57 -2.34
CA SER A 35 -16.42 -5.66 -3.44
C SER A 35 -17.69 -4.84 -3.21
N VAL A 36 -18.68 -5.40 -2.50
CA VAL A 36 -19.91 -4.70 -2.11
C VAL A 36 -19.68 -3.80 -0.90
N ILE A 37 -19.04 -4.34 0.14
CA ILE A 37 -18.86 -3.71 1.46
C ILE A 37 -17.92 -2.50 1.42
N LEU A 38 -16.87 -2.57 0.60
CA LEU A 38 -15.78 -1.59 0.60
C LEU A 38 -15.92 -0.52 -0.50
N SER A 39 -17.03 -0.52 -1.24
CA SER A 39 -17.40 0.56 -2.17
C SER A 39 -17.35 1.91 -1.44
N GLN A 40 -16.69 2.90 -2.06
CA GLN A 40 -16.24 4.16 -1.44
C GLN A 40 -17.31 4.97 -0.68
N ASP A 41 -18.59 4.76 -0.96
CA ASP A 41 -19.71 5.49 -0.33
C ASP A 41 -20.06 5.00 1.09
N ALA A 42 -19.60 3.81 1.48
CA ALA A 42 -20.01 3.18 2.74
C ALA A 42 -19.43 3.85 4.00
N PHE A 43 -18.38 4.69 3.86
CA PHE A 43 -17.68 5.35 4.97
C PHE A 43 -17.77 6.88 4.94
N SER A 44 -18.74 7.43 4.18
CA SER A 44 -18.96 8.87 4.11
C SER A 44 -19.26 9.45 5.50
N THR A 45 -18.48 10.47 5.90
CA THR A 45 -18.60 11.12 7.21
C THR A 45 -19.76 12.11 7.22
N GLY A 46 -20.97 11.58 7.36
CA GLY A 46 -22.17 12.34 7.74
C GLY A 46 -22.55 12.12 9.21
N PRO A 47 -23.68 12.68 9.68
CA PRO A 47 -24.24 12.42 11.01
C PRO A 47 -24.49 10.93 11.33
N ALA A 48 -24.51 10.09 10.29
CA ALA A 48 -24.61 8.63 10.36
C ALA A 48 -23.30 7.92 10.81
N GLY A 49 -22.20 8.64 11.05
CA GLY A 49 -20.91 8.05 11.44
C GLY A 49 -20.87 7.34 12.80
N ASN A 50 -21.90 7.54 13.65
CA ASN A 50 -21.96 7.03 15.02
C ASN A 50 -23.04 5.94 15.21
N THR A 51 -23.62 5.40 14.14
CA THR A 51 -24.55 4.28 14.27
C THR A 51 -23.80 2.99 14.58
N GLU A 52 -24.47 2.07 15.27
CA GLU A 52 -23.92 0.73 15.54
C GLU A 52 -23.54 0.01 14.23
N GLU A 53 -24.36 0.18 13.19
CA GLU A 53 -24.11 -0.35 11.84
C GLU A 53 -22.78 0.15 11.25
N MET A 54 -22.45 1.44 11.42
CA MET A 54 -21.18 2.00 10.96
C MET A 54 -20.01 1.44 11.76
N ARG A 55 -20.18 1.23 13.07
CA ARG A 55 -19.16 0.61 13.93
C ARG A 55 -18.86 -0.82 13.49
N GLU A 56 -19.90 -1.63 13.25
CA GLU A 56 -19.78 -3.00 12.75
C GLU A 56 -19.11 -3.05 11.37
N LEU A 57 -19.44 -2.11 10.48
CA LEU A 57 -18.83 -2.00 9.16
C LEU A 57 -17.34 -1.68 9.23
N GLN A 58 -16.93 -0.75 10.10
CA GLN A 58 -15.52 -0.41 10.33
C GLN A 58 -14.74 -1.60 10.93
N GLU A 59 -15.35 -2.32 11.87
CA GLU A 59 -14.78 -3.53 12.45
C GLU A 59 -14.60 -4.62 11.38
N LEU A 60 -15.58 -4.80 10.50
CA LEU A 60 -15.50 -5.72 9.38
C LEU A 60 -14.41 -5.32 8.39
N GLN A 61 -14.30 -4.05 8.02
CA GLN A 61 -13.23 -3.54 7.16
C GLN A 61 -11.85 -3.81 7.77
N ARG A 62 -11.66 -3.53 9.06
CA ARG A 62 -10.39 -3.80 9.76
C ARG A 62 -10.05 -5.29 9.72
N THR A 63 -11.04 -6.14 9.97
CA THR A 63 -10.86 -7.59 9.99
C THR A 63 -10.54 -8.13 8.60
N LEU A 64 -11.15 -7.59 7.55
CA LEU A 64 -10.86 -7.93 6.15
C LEU A 64 -9.43 -7.60 5.73
N TYR A 65 -8.94 -6.40 6.05
CA TYR A 65 -7.55 -6.04 5.75
C TYR A 65 -6.55 -6.85 6.58
N THR A 66 -6.90 -7.14 7.84
CA THR A 66 -6.10 -8.05 8.68
C THR A 66 -6.02 -9.45 8.07
N PHE A 67 -7.13 -9.93 7.50
CA PHE A 67 -7.18 -11.20 6.79
C PHE A 67 -6.34 -11.21 5.51
N LEU A 68 -6.46 -10.20 4.65
CA LEU A 68 -5.61 -10.09 3.46
C LEU A 68 -4.12 -10.01 3.83
N HIS A 69 -3.78 -9.24 4.87
CA HIS A 69 -2.43 -9.16 5.38
C HIS A 69 -1.94 -10.52 5.90
N GLY A 70 -2.78 -11.24 6.65
CA GLY A 70 -2.52 -12.62 7.09
C GLY A 70 -2.23 -13.56 5.92
N MET A 71 -3.06 -13.54 4.87
CA MET A 71 -2.84 -14.37 3.68
C MET A 71 -1.47 -14.12 3.05
N VAL A 72 -1.15 -12.88 2.71
CA VAL A 72 0.10 -12.60 1.99
C VAL A 72 1.33 -12.85 2.87
N THR A 73 1.27 -12.56 4.17
CA THR A 73 2.40 -12.80 5.09
C THR A 73 2.72 -14.27 5.33
N HIS A 74 1.76 -15.16 5.10
CA HIS A 74 1.92 -16.62 5.24
C HIS A 74 2.04 -17.33 3.87
N ASP A 75 2.56 -16.62 2.85
CA ASP A 75 2.87 -17.15 1.52
C ASP A 75 1.64 -17.68 0.74
N LEU A 76 0.45 -17.15 1.03
CA LEU A 76 -0.81 -17.53 0.37
C LEU A 76 -1.25 -16.53 -0.72
N SER A 77 -0.34 -15.69 -1.21
CA SER A 77 -0.64 -14.69 -2.24
C SER A 77 -1.08 -15.31 -3.58
N ALA A 78 -0.76 -16.59 -3.83
CA ALA A 78 -1.21 -17.33 -5.01
C ALA A 78 -2.74 -17.49 -5.09
N VAL A 79 -3.44 -17.52 -3.94
CA VAL A 79 -4.91 -17.61 -3.87
C VAL A 79 -5.55 -16.41 -4.58
N LEU A 80 -4.94 -15.22 -4.52
CA LEU A 80 -5.42 -14.01 -5.19
C LEU A 80 -5.31 -14.11 -6.73
N LEU A 81 -4.40 -14.95 -7.22
CA LEU A 81 -4.15 -15.17 -8.65
C LEU A 81 -4.96 -16.35 -9.22
N ALA A 82 -5.68 -17.09 -8.36
CA ALA A 82 -6.50 -18.21 -8.78
C ALA A 82 -7.57 -17.76 -9.79
N PRO A 83 -7.93 -18.58 -10.79
CA PRO A 83 -8.94 -18.23 -11.79
C PRO A 83 -10.28 -17.79 -11.19
N THR A 84 -10.68 -18.39 -10.06
CA THR A 84 -11.91 -18.08 -9.32
C THR A 84 -11.91 -16.68 -8.70
N CYS A 85 -10.72 -16.11 -8.46
CA CYS A 85 -10.53 -14.82 -7.79
C CYS A 85 -10.26 -13.67 -8.76
N ARG A 86 -9.95 -13.97 -10.03
CA ARG A 86 -9.48 -13.00 -11.03
C ARG A 86 -10.39 -11.80 -11.21
N GLN A 87 -11.71 -12.00 -11.17
CA GLN A 87 -12.71 -10.93 -11.31
C GLN A 87 -12.70 -9.90 -10.17
N TYR A 88 -12.20 -10.28 -8.98
CA TYR A 88 -12.16 -9.40 -7.80
C TYR A 88 -10.80 -8.71 -7.62
N LEU A 89 -9.77 -9.20 -8.31
CA LEU A 89 -8.39 -8.78 -8.10
C LEU A 89 -8.19 -7.28 -8.33
N GLU A 90 -8.78 -6.74 -9.40
CA GLU A 90 -8.70 -5.30 -9.69
C GLU A 90 -9.32 -4.45 -8.57
N THR A 91 -10.52 -4.81 -8.12
CA THR A 91 -11.20 -4.13 -7.01
C THR A 91 -10.37 -4.21 -5.73
N ILE A 92 -9.81 -5.38 -5.41
CA ILE A 92 -8.94 -5.56 -4.23
C ILE A 92 -7.70 -4.65 -4.34
N MET A 93 -7.04 -4.60 -5.50
CA MET A 93 -5.87 -3.73 -5.71
C MET A 93 -6.22 -2.25 -5.56
N GLN A 94 -7.35 -1.80 -6.10
CA GLN A 94 -7.82 -0.42 -5.97
C GLN A 94 -8.14 -0.06 -4.52
N LEU A 95 -8.79 -0.97 -3.77
CA LEU A 95 -9.10 -0.77 -2.36
C LEU A 95 -7.84 -0.69 -1.50
N LEU A 96 -6.89 -1.61 -1.70
CA LEU A 96 -5.60 -1.58 -1.01
C LEU A 96 -4.84 -0.29 -1.31
N LEU A 97 -4.84 0.16 -2.57
CA LEU A 97 -4.21 1.42 -2.97
C LEU A 97 -4.85 2.62 -2.27
N PHE A 98 -6.18 2.76 -2.40
CA PHE A 98 -6.92 3.84 -1.76
C PHE A 98 -6.68 3.87 -0.25
N THR A 99 -6.77 2.71 0.41
CA THR A 99 -6.54 2.61 1.85
C THR A 99 -5.11 2.97 2.20
N SER A 100 -4.09 2.49 1.49
CA SER A 100 -2.68 2.84 1.75
C SER A 100 -2.39 4.35 1.64
N CYS A 101 -3.06 5.04 0.71
CA CYS A 101 -2.86 6.46 0.44
C CYS A 101 -3.58 7.37 1.44
N SER A 102 -4.84 7.09 1.78
CA SER A 102 -5.71 8.15 2.33
C SER A 102 -6.56 7.73 3.52
N HIS A 103 -6.43 6.49 4.01
CA HIS A 103 -7.28 6.03 5.11
C HIS A 103 -6.98 6.75 6.43
N LYS A 104 -8.01 7.03 7.24
CA LYS A 104 -7.83 7.73 8.53
C LYS A 104 -7.11 6.87 9.56
N ASP A 105 -7.34 5.56 9.51
CA ASP A 105 -6.65 4.60 10.37
C ASP A 105 -5.24 4.29 9.83
N ILE A 106 -4.24 4.76 10.57
CA ILE A 106 -2.81 4.59 10.28
C ILE A 106 -2.38 3.11 10.30
N LEU A 107 -2.97 2.27 11.13
CA LEU A 107 -2.63 0.84 11.17
C LEU A 107 -3.16 0.12 9.93
N LEU A 108 -4.32 0.50 9.41
CA LEU A 108 -4.83 -0.03 8.15
C LEU A 108 -3.98 0.41 6.95
N ARG A 109 -3.53 1.68 6.94
CA ARG A 109 -2.56 2.15 5.95
C ARG A 109 -1.29 1.31 5.98
N LYS A 110 -0.73 1.11 7.18
CA LYS A 110 0.45 0.28 7.40
C LYS A 110 0.28 -1.11 6.80
N ALA A 111 -0.81 -1.81 7.17
CA ALA A 111 -1.09 -3.15 6.71
C ALA A 111 -1.21 -3.21 5.17
N CYS A 112 -1.85 -2.23 4.53
CA CYS A 112 -1.96 -2.18 3.07
C CYS A 112 -0.61 -1.97 2.38
N VAL A 113 0.25 -1.11 2.93
CA VAL A 113 1.62 -0.94 2.43
C VAL A 113 2.41 -2.25 2.56
N GLN A 114 2.31 -2.93 3.71
CA GLN A 114 2.96 -4.22 3.93
C GLN A 114 2.44 -5.31 2.99
N ILE A 115 1.13 -5.32 2.70
CA ILE A 115 0.55 -6.20 1.68
C ILE A 115 1.24 -5.97 0.34
N PHE A 116 1.28 -4.73 -0.14
CA PHE A 116 1.93 -4.41 -1.42
C PHE A 116 3.42 -4.79 -1.43
N VAL A 117 4.16 -4.52 -0.36
CA VAL A 117 5.56 -4.94 -0.24
C VAL A 117 5.71 -6.45 -0.42
N LYS A 118 4.86 -7.24 0.23
CA LYS A 118 4.89 -8.70 0.12
C LYS A 118 4.47 -9.17 -1.27
N LEU A 119 3.44 -8.57 -1.86
CA LEU A 119 3.00 -8.86 -3.22
C LEU A 119 4.08 -8.54 -4.27
N ILE A 120 4.80 -7.43 -4.14
CA ILE A 120 5.95 -7.11 -5.01
C ILE A 120 7.03 -8.21 -4.89
N LYS A 121 7.34 -8.66 -3.68
CA LYS A 121 8.33 -9.73 -3.47
C LYS A 121 7.91 -11.07 -4.07
N ASP A 122 6.61 -11.37 -4.02
CA ASP A 122 6.04 -12.66 -4.43
C ASP A 122 5.71 -12.74 -5.92
N TRP A 123 5.24 -11.64 -6.51
CA TRP A 123 4.69 -11.60 -7.87
C TRP A 123 5.66 -11.01 -8.88
N CYS A 124 6.64 -10.23 -8.44
CA CYS A 124 7.62 -9.63 -9.33
C CYS A 124 9.01 -10.18 -9.10
N THR A 125 9.70 -10.44 -10.20
CA THR A 125 11.13 -10.78 -10.19
C THR A 125 11.96 -9.60 -10.70
N THR A 126 13.27 -9.74 -10.82
CA THR A 126 14.12 -8.75 -11.49
C THR A 126 13.85 -8.68 -13.00
N SER A 127 13.31 -9.75 -13.59
CA SER A 127 12.91 -9.83 -14.99
C SER A 127 11.40 -9.62 -15.12
N LYS A 128 11.01 -8.63 -15.93
CA LYS A 128 9.59 -8.33 -16.20
C LYS A 128 8.86 -9.49 -16.87
N ALA A 129 9.57 -10.34 -17.62
CA ALA A 129 8.97 -11.47 -18.32
C ALA A 129 8.46 -12.57 -17.37
N ASP A 130 9.01 -12.63 -16.16
CA ASP A 130 8.72 -13.67 -15.17
C ASP A 130 7.73 -13.19 -14.08
N ASP A 131 7.11 -12.03 -14.27
CA ASP A 131 6.10 -11.51 -13.35
C ASP A 131 4.85 -12.41 -13.37
N LYS A 132 4.38 -12.81 -12.19
CA LYS A 132 3.22 -13.71 -12.04
C LYS A 132 1.90 -13.05 -12.43
N LEU A 133 1.81 -11.72 -12.35
CA LEU A 133 0.62 -10.95 -12.65
C LEU A 133 0.95 -9.86 -13.68
N PRO A 134 0.51 -10.03 -14.95
CA PRO A 134 0.68 -8.99 -15.97
C PRO A 134 0.06 -7.66 -15.54
N GLY A 135 0.80 -6.57 -15.75
CA GLY A 135 0.36 -5.21 -15.42
C GLY A 135 0.57 -4.80 -13.95
N PHE A 136 0.82 -5.73 -13.03
CA PHE A 136 1.04 -5.41 -11.62
C PHE A 136 2.24 -4.48 -11.40
N ARG A 137 3.37 -4.76 -12.05
CA ARG A 137 4.57 -3.89 -12.02
C ARG A 137 4.24 -2.46 -12.43
N VAL A 138 3.52 -2.30 -13.54
CA VAL A 138 3.13 -0.97 -14.06
C VAL A 138 2.21 -0.27 -13.06
N PHE A 139 1.22 -0.99 -12.51
CA PHE A 139 0.36 -0.46 -11.46
C PHE A 139 1.16 0.01 -10.23
N MET A 140 2.15 -0.77 -9.78
CA MET A 140 2.96 -0.38 -8.63
C MET A 140 3.81 0.86 -8.91
N ILE A 141 4.43 0.94 -10.09
CA ILE A 141 5.28 2.07 -10.48
C ILE A 141 4.45 3.34 -10.71
N GLU A 142 3.34 3.26 -11.44
CA GLU A 142 2.60 4.44 -11.87
C GLU A 142 1.57 4.91 -10.84
N LYS A 143 0.97 3.99 -10.08
CA LYS A 143 -0.12 4.29 -9.14
C LYS A 143 0.35 4.26 -7.70
N PHE A 144 0.94 3.15 -7.26
CA PHE A 144 1.32 3.02 -5.84
C PHE A 144 2.49 3.93 -5.47
N ALA A 145 3.58 3.96 -6.24
CA ALA A 145 4.72 4.82 -5.94
C ALA A 145 4.31 6.29 -5.91
N THR A 146 3.69 6.78 -6.98
CA THR A 146 3.25 8.18 -7.08
C THR A 146 2.18 8.52 -6.03
N GLY A 147 1.15 7.70 -5.87
CA GLY A 147 0.06 7.95 -4.95
C GLY A 147 0.44 7.79 -3.48
N CYS A 148 0.94 6.60 -3.10
CA CYS A 148 1.22 6.27 -1.70
C CYS A 148 2.61 6.74 -1.27
N CYS A 149 3.65 6.49 -2.09
CA CYS A 149 5.00 6.83 -1.65
C CYS A 149 5.29 8.33 -1.72
N LEU A 150 4.66 9.09 -2.62
CA LEU A 150 4.91 10.53 -2.80
C LEU A 150 3.74 11.42 -2.35
N TYR A 151 2.61 11.43 -3.06
CA TYR A 151 1.55 12.41 -2.78
C TYR A 151 0.92 12.25 -1.40
N SER A 152 0.68 11.01 -0.99
CA SER A 152 0.13 10.69 0.31
C SER A 152 1.00 11.15 1.49
N VAL A 153 2.32 11.16 1.34
CA VAL A 153 3.24 11.68 2.37
C VAL A 153 3.48 13.19 2.24
N LEU A 154 3.06 13.82 1.14
CA LEU A 154 3.08 15.27 0.98
C LEU A 154 1.85 15.93 1.63
N GLU A 155 0.72 15.21 1.70
CA GLU A 155 -0.52 15.68 2.33
C GLU A 155 -0.32 16.17 3.76
N LYS A 156 -0.93 17.30 4.13
CA LYS A 156 -0.78 17.91 5.46
C LYS A 156 -1.28 17.00 6.60
N SER A 157 -2.22 16.11 6.29
CA SER A 157 -2.73 15.10 7.24
C SER A 157 -1.71 14.03 7.62
N PHE A 158 -0.63 13.87 6.85
CA PHE A 158 0.46 12.95 7.16
C PHE A 158 1.52 13.64 8.03
N ASP A 159 1.31 13.64 9.35
CA ASP A 159 2.22 14.31 10.29
C ASP A 159 3.52 13.53 10.51
N LEU A 160 4.65 14.05 10.01
CA LEU A 160 5.98 13.45 10.15
C LEU A 160 6.58 13.59 11.56
N ARG A 161 5.85 14.23 12.49
CA ARG A 161 6.23 14.32 13.91
C ARG A 161 5.48 13.30 14.78
N ASP A 162 4.37 12.76 14.27
CA ASP A 162 3.57 11.76 14.97
C ASP A 162 4.22 10.37 14.88
N ALA A 163 4.32 9.69 16.02
CA ALA A 163 4.98 8.39 16.11
C ALA A 163 4.25 7.31 15.30
N ASN A 164 2.92 7.31 15.27
CA ASN A 164 2.15 6.31 14.52
C ASN A 164 2.34 6.50 13.01
N THR A 165 2.30 7.74 12.55
CA THR A 165 2.51 8.12 11.16
C THR A 165 3.94 7.77 10.71
N LEU A 166 4.93 7.96 11.59
CA LEU A 166 6.30 7.52 11.35
C LEU A 166 6.45 6.00 11.20
N VAL A 167 5.56 5.18 11.77
CA VAL A 167 5.55 3.73 11.52
C VAL A 167 5.16 3.45 10.06
N VAL A 168 4.08 4.06 9.57
CA VAL A 168 3.66 3.92 8.16
C VAL A 168 4.72 4.46 7.21
N PHE A 169 5.33 5.61 7.55
CA PHE A 169 6.42 6.17 6.78
C PHE A 169 7.59 5.20 6.62
N GLY A 170 7.93 4.45 7.68
CA GLY A 170 8.93 3.39 7.62
C GLY A 170 8.58 2.29 6.61
N GLU A 171 7.33 1.84 6.57
CA GLU A 171 6.86 0.85 5.59
C GLU A 171 6.86 1.41 4.17
N ILE A 172 6.52 2.69 3.98
CA ILE A 172 6.58 3.38 2.67
C ILE A 172 8.04 3.45 2.17
N VAL A 173 8.99 3.72 3.05
CA VAL A 173 10.42 3.71 2.72
C VAL A 173 10.88 2.31 2.33
N MET A 174 10.44 1.28 3.05
CA MET A 174 10.71 -0.12 2.70
C MET A 174 10.10 -0.49 1.34
N ALA A 175 8.89 -0.01 1.04
CA ALA A 175 8.25 -0.25 -0.24
C ALA A 175 9.05 0.35 -1.40
N GLN A 176 9.59 1.56 -1.26
CA GLN A 176 10.48 2.17 -2.26
C GLN A 176 11.74 1.33 -2.48
N LYS A 177 12.38 0.81 -1.42
CA LYS A 177 13.54 -0.10 -1.54
C LYS A 177 13.19 -1.36 -2.31
N VAL A 178 12.08 -2.01 -1.94
CA VAL A 178 11.64 -3.27 -2.58
C VAL A 178 11.24 -3.03 -4.04
N MET A 179 10.60 -1.91 -4.36
CA MET A 179 10.34 -1.52 -5.74
C MET A 179 11.63 -1.30 -6.51
N TYR A 180 12.64 -0.63 -5.94
CA TYR A 180 13.94 -0.49 -6.61
C TYR A 180 14.62 -1.85 -6.83
N GLU A 181 14.64 -2.72 -5.82
CA GLU A 181 15.24 -4.06 -5.91
C GLU A 181 14.57 -4.96 -6.97
N ARG A 182 13.24 -4.84 -7.16
CA ARG A 182 12.49 -5.65 -8.14
C ARG A 182 12.36 -5.00 -9.51
N PHE A 183 12.26 -3.68 -9.56
CA PHE A 183 11.92 -2.94 -10.78
C PHE A 183 13.11 -2.21 -11.39
N GLY A 184 14.16 -1.97 -10.61
CA GLY A 184 15.37 -1.30 -11.07
C GLY A 184 15.08 0.06 -11.70
N GLU A 185 15.65 0.28 -12.88
CA GLU A 185 15.57 1.55 -13.59
C GLU A 185 14.14 1.94 -14.02
N ASP A 186 13.23 0.98 -14.25
CA ASP A 186 11.83 1.29 -14.58
C ASP A 186 11.14 2.10 -13.47
N PHE A 187 11.47 1.80 -12.21
CA PHE A 187 10.99 2.56 -11.06
C PHE A 187 11.63 3.94 -10.98
N ILE A 188 12.95 4.03 -11.21
CA ILE A 188 13.70 5.29 -11.13
C ILE A 188 13.23 6.27 -12.19
N VAL A 189 13.08 5.84 -13.44
CA VAL A 189 12.63 6.70 -14.54
C VAL A 189 11.25 7.29 -14.24
N ASN A 190 10.31 6.48 -13.73
CA ASN A 190 8.98 7.00 -13.39
C ASN A 190 8.97 7.86 -12.12
N PHE A 191 9.66 7.44 -11.06
CA PHE A 191 9.57 8.13 -9.78
C PHE A 191 10.47 9.37 -9.74
N VAL A 192 11.73 9.25 -10.14
CA VAL A 192 12.74 10.31 -10.06
C VAL A 192 12.64 11.26 -11.24
N ALA A 193 12.48 10.76 -12.46
CA ALA A 193 12.49 11.63 -13.65
C ALA A 193 11.12 12.26 -13.96
N LYS A 194 10.02 11.73 -13.39
CA LYS A 194 8.67 12.24 -13.63
C LYS A 194 7.95 12.68 -12.34
N ALA A 195 7.71 11.77 -11.40
CA ALA A 195 6.87 12.07 -10.23
C ALA A 195 7.46 13.13 -9.29
N LEU A 196 8.76 13.04 -8.97
CA LEU A 196 9.44 14.02 -8.12
C LEU A 196 9.45 15.44 -8.74
N PRO A 197 9.83 15.64 -10.03
CA PRO A 197 9.70 16.93 -10.70
C PRO A 197 8.27 17.48 -10.74
N GLU A 198 7.26 16.62 -10.99
CA GLU A 198 5.84 17.01 -10.95
C GLU A 198 5.40 17.49 -9.56
N ALA A 199 6.02 16.97 -8.49
CA ALA A 199 5.85 17.45 -7.12
C ALA A 199 6.70 18.69 -6.78
N HIS A 200 7.36 19.29 -7.77
CA HIS A 200 8.28 20.43 -7.64
C HIS A 200 9.56 20.12 -6.83
N CYS A 201 10.02 18.87 -6.83
CA CYS A 201 11.29 18.50 -6.24
C CYS A 201 12.46 19.14 -7.01
N PRO A 202 13.42 19.78 -6.33
CA PRO A 202 14.67 20.25 -6.95
C PRO A 202 15.47 19.08 -7.59
N PRO A 203 16.08 19.28 -8.78
CA PRO A 203 16.84 18.23 -9.46
C PRO A 203 17.97 17.63 -8.62
N GLU A 204 18.68 18.47 -7.86
CA GLU A 204 19.77 18.04 -6.97
C GLU A 204 19.30 17.08 -5.87
N LEU A 205 18.07 17.26 -5.38
CA LEU A 205 17.49 16.40 -4.36
C LEU A 205 16.92 15.11 -4.97
N ALA A 206 16.43 15.17 -6.22
CA ALA A 206 16.00 13.99 -6.96
C ALA A 206 17.21 13.06 -7.26
N GLU A 207 18.36 13.63 -7.61
CA GLU A 207 19.61 12.88 -7.78
C GLU A 207 20.09 12.27 -6.45
N GLN A 208 20.09 13.04 -5.36
CA GLN A 208 20.44 12.51 -4.04
C GLN A 208 19.48 11.40 -3.57
N TYR A 209 18.20 11.49 -3.93
CA TYR A 209 17.23 10.42 -3.66
C TYR A 209 17.68 9.12 -4.31
N TYR A 210 18.05 9.15 -5.59
CA TYR A 210 18.53 7.97 -6.30
C TYR A 210 19.76 7.37 -5.62
N GLN A 211 20.76 8.20 -5.29
CA GLN A 211 21.99 7.75 -4.62
C GLN A 211 21.71 7.09 -3.26
N LYS A 212 20.82 7.66 -2.44
CA LYS A 212 20.44 7.10 -1.13
C LYS A 212 19.60 5.83 -1.28
N LEU A 213 18.79 5.74 -2.32
CA LEU A 213 17.99 4.56 -2.65
C LEU A 213 18.87 3.40 -3.13
N GLN A 214 20.01 3.65 -3.77
CA GLN A 214 20.97 2.62 -4.15
C GLN A 214 21.76 2.07 -2.95
N GLY A 215 22.01 2.88 -1.92
CA GLY A 215 22.79 2.47 -0.75
C GLY A 215 22.08 1.43 0.12
N ASN A 216 22.84 0.63 0.87
CA ASN A 216 22.28 -0.39 1.78
C ASN A 216 21.77 0.15 3.12
N ASP A 217 22.01 1.43 3.43
CA ASP A 217 21.58 2.04 4.68
C ASP A 217 20.15 2.58 4.58
N ILE A 218 19.18 1.74 4.97
CA ILE A 218 17.77 2.11 4.99
C ILE A 218 17.46 3.23 6.01
N LYS A 219 18.24 3.35 7.10
CA LYS A 219 18.03 4.40 8.09
C LYS A 219 18.44 5.74 7.51
N ALA A 220 19.60 5.81 6.84
CA ALA A 220 20.03 7.00 6.13
C ALA A 220 19.05 7.37 5.00
N PHE A 221 18.56 6.40 4.24
CA PHE A 221 17.54 6.66 3.22
C PHE A 221 16.24 7.19 3.81
N ARG A 222 15.75 6.62 4.92
CA ARG A 222 14.56 7.10 5.64
C ARG A 222 14.72 8.55 6.09
N SER A 223 15.83 8.87 6.78
CA SER A 223 16.10 10.23 7.27
C SER A 223 16.19 11.23 6.12
N PHE A 224 16.86 10.86 5.03
CA PHE A 224 16.93 11.69 3.83
C PHE A 224 15.53 11.90 3.23
N TYR A 225 14.75 10.84 3.06
CA TYR A 225 13.42 10.93 2.45
C TYR A 225 12.47 11.80 3.29
N GLN A 226 12.55 11.72 4.61
CA GLN A 226 11.77 12.60 5.49
C GLN A 226 12.13 14.07 5.26
N SER A 227 13.43 14.39 5.23
CA SER A 227 13.90 15.75 4.96
C SER A 227 13.49 16.24 3.56
N LEU A 228 13.52 15.35 2.56
CA LEU A 228 13.08 15.66 1.20
C LEU A 228 11.60 16.09 1.19
N ILE A 229 10.72 15.29 1.79
CA ILE A 229 9.28 15.58 1.86
C ILE A 229 9.01 16.90 2.60
N GLU A 230 9.71 17.16 3.70
CA GLU A 230 9.59 18.44 4.43
C GLU A 230 10.00 19.64 3.57
N LYS A 231 11.08 19.54 2.80
CA LYS A 231 11.53 20.60 1.89
C LYS A 231 10.53 20.86 0.76
N ILE A 232 10.00 19.79 0.15
CA ILE A 232 8.98 19.91 -0.91
C ILE A 232 7.73 20.61 -0.35
N ARG A 233 7.25 20.22 0.84
CA ARG A 233 6.11 20.86 1.52
C ARG A 233 6.36 22.35 1.79
N GLN A 234 7.56 22.73 2.21
CA GLN A 234 7.91 24.12 2.47
C GLN A 234 7.87 24.96 1.18
N GLN A 235 8.41 24.43 0.07
CA GLN A 235 8.39 25.11 -1.22
C GLN A 235 6.95 25.31 -1.74
N GLN A 236 6.10 24.28 -1.63
CA GLN A 236 4.69 24.38 -2.02
C GLN A 236 3.95 25.45 -1.22
N ASN A 237 4.15 25.50 0.12
CA ASN A 237 3.54 26.53 0.96
C ASN A 237 4.10 27.93 0.68
N GLY A 238 5.40 28.07 0.42
CA GLY A 238 6.03 29.35 0.08
C GLY A 238 5.53 29.92 -1.26
N SER A 239 5.30 29.06 -2.25
CA SER A 239 4.79 29.46 -3.56
C SER A 239 3.36 30.04 -3.53
N LEU A 240 2.56 29.63 -2.55
CA LEU A 240 1.19 30.11 -2.33
C LEU A 240 1.13 31.48 -1.63
N VAL A 241 2.20 31.92 -0.95
CA VAL A 241 2.25 33.21 -0.23
C VAL A 241 2.62 34.37 -1.19
N PHE A 242 3.19 34.06 -2.35
CA PHE A 242 3.60 35.04 -3.37
C PHE A 242 2.66 35.11 -4.58
N ARG A 243 1.44 34.57 -4.47
CA ARG A 243 0.33 34.74 -5.42
C ARG A 243 -0.82 35.47 -4.74
#